data_AF-A0A939Y2Z8-F1
#
_entry.id   AF-A0A939Y2Z8-F1
#
_cell.length_a   1.000
_cell.length_b   1.000
_cell.length_c   1.000
_cell.angle_alpha   90.00
_cell.angle_beta   90.00
_cell.angle_gamma   90.00
#
_symmetry.space_group_name_H-M   'P 1'
#
loop_
_entity.id
_entity.type
_entity.pdbx_description
1 polymer ?
#
loop_
_entity_poly.entity_id
_entity_poly.type
_entity_poly.pdbx_seq_one_letter_code
_entity_poly.pdbx_strand_id
1 'polypeptide(L)'
;MLHPSYSELMTKVNEDAGHPLVQSRYTIVMSTAKRARQLVDKGYHALPDHNRKPLSIAVEELYDGDIRILTEEEDAEYKERFASKLAEEAARRAAEEAARRAEEEAMRLADLKAMKNEEDDEDDEEEDEEEEYLDDAALAAAADAFFADEKEDNGEV
;
A
#
# COMPACT_ATOMS: atom_id res chain seq x y z
N MET A 1 10.39 -50.14 24.52
CA MET A 1 9.46 -50.15 23.36
C MET A 1 9.61 -48.81 22.64
N LEU A 2 9.35 -48.75 21.33
CA LEU A 2 9.33 -47.48 20.60
C LEU A 2 8.16 -46.64 21.11
N HIS A 3 8.43 -45.39 21.46
CA HIS A 3 7.46 -44.45 21.98
C HIS A 3 7.54 -43.15 21.14
N PRO A 4 6.39 -42.51 20.84
CA PRO A 4 5.04 -42.99 21.12
C PRO A 4 4.63 -44.19 20.24
N SER A 5 3.85 -45.11 20.81
CA SER A 5 3.27 -46.23 20.09
C SER A 5 1.98 -45.83 19.40
N TYR A 6 1.55 -46.62 18.40
CA TYR A 6 0.31 -46.35 17.68
C TYR A 6 -0.93 -46.25 18.60
N SER A 7 -1.05 -47.15 19.57
CA SER A 7 -2.19 -47.17 20.49
C SER A 7 -2.22 -45.93 21.39
N GLU A 8 -1.05 -45.43 21.79
CA GLU A 8 -0.93 -44.20 22.58
C GLU A 8 -1.32 -42.98 21.75
N LEU A 9 -0.83 -42.88 20.51
CA LEU A 9 -1.23 -41.83 19.57
C LEU A 9 -2.74 -41.84 19.32
N MET A 10 -3.31 -43.02 19.09
CA MET A 10 -4.74 -43.18 18.83
C MET A 10 -5.60 -42.74 20.02
N THR A 11 -5.12 -43.00 21.23
CA THR A 11 -5.80 -42.56 22.46
C THR A 11 -5.69 -41.04 22.57
N LYS A 12 -4.47 -40.48 22.48
CA LYS A 12 -4.24 -39.04 22.59
C LYS A 12 -5.03 -38.20 21.59
N VAL A 13 -5.02 -38.58 20.32
CA VAL A 13 -5.75 -37.85 19.27
C VAL A 13 -7.25 -37.80 19.53
N ASN A 14 -7.80 -38.81 20.21
CA ASN A 14 -9.22 -38.95 20.50
C ASN A 14 -9.60 -38.59 21.95
N GLU A 15 -8.67 -38.11 22.78
CA GLU A 15 -8.99 -37.70 24.16
C GLU A 15 -9.94 -36.51 24.19
N ASP A 16 -9.89 -35.67 23.17
CA ASP A 16 -10.66 -34.44 23.10
C ASP A 16 -12.03 -34.69 22.44
N ALA A 17 -13.03 -35.00 23.27
CA ALA A 17 -14.37 -35.46 22.88
C ALA A 17 -15.22 -34.44 22.08
N GLY A 18 -14.70 -33.23 21.84
CA GLY A 18 -15.38 -32.18 21.08
C GLY A 18 -15.28 -32.31 19.56
N HIS A 19 -14.47 -33.26 19.05
CA HIS A 19 -14.15 -33.35 17.63
C HIS A 19 -14.36 -34.76 17.06
N PRO A 20 -14.43 -34.89 15.72
CA PRO A 20 -14.68 -36.17 15.07
C PRO A 20 -13.61 -37.20 15.42
N LEU A 21 -14.07 -38.37 15.85
CA LEU A 21 -13.22 -39.49 16.24
C LEU A 21 -12.36 -39.96 15.06
N VAL A 22 -11.04 -39.87 15.22
CA VAL A 22 -10.08 -40.44 14.27
C VAL A 22 -10.03 -41.94 14.52
N GLN A 23 -10.68 -42.72 13.65
CA GLN A 23 -10.75 -44.20 13.74
C GLN A 23 -9.75 -44.92 12.82
N SER A 24 -9.13 -44.20 11.88
CA SER A 24 -8.26 -44.78 10.86
C SER A 24 -6.79 -44.50 11.10
N ARG A 25 -5.99 -45.58 11.07
CA ARG A 25 -4.51 -45.54 11.00
C ARG A 25 -4.00 -44.64 9.89
N TYR A 26 -4.67 -44.69 8.73
CA TYR A 26 -4.28 -43.95 7.55
C TYR A 26 -4.35 -42.45 7.78
N THR A 27 -5.36 -41.98 8.53
CA THR A 27 -5.52 -40.57 8.85
C THR A 27 -4.35 -40.03 9.66
N ILE A 28 -3.90 -40.77 10.70
CA ILE A 28 -2.74 -40.38 11.50
C ILE A 28 -1.48 -40.31 10.64
N VAL A 29 -1.25 -41.31 9.79
CA VAL A 29 -0.08 -41.34 8.88
C VAL A 29 -0.12 -40.19 7.88
N MET A 30 -1.28 -39.90 7.30
CA MET A 30 -1.42 -38.80 6.35
C MET A 30 -1.17 -37.44 7.02
N SER A 31 -1.73 -37.22 8.21
CA SER A 31 -1.58 -35.95 8.93
C SER A 31 -0.15 -35.70 9.38
N THR A 32 0.51 -36.71 9.95
CA THR A 32 1.93 -36.62 10.34
C THR A 32 2.84 -36.42 9.12
N ALA A 33 2.55 -37.05 7.98
CA ALA A 33 3.28 -36.84 6.74
C ALA A 33 3.10 -35.41 6.19
N LYS A 34 1.87 -34.87 6.22
CA LYS A 34 1.60 -33.47 5.84
C LYS A 34 2.40 -32.50 6.71
N ARG A 35 2.39 -32.70 8.03
CA ARG A 35 3.16 -31.87 8.96
C ARG A 35 4.66 -31.97 8.71
N ALA A 36 5.18 -33.18 8.49
CA ALA A 36 6.59 -33.37 8.18
C ALA A 36 7.03 -32.60 6.92
N ARG A 37 6.18 -32.51 5.89
CA ARG A 37 6.45 -31.67 4.71
C ARG A 37 6.48 -30.18 5.05
N GLN A 38 5.51 -29.70 5.85
CA GLN A 38 5.52 -28.30 6.29
C GLN A 38 6.79 -27.94 7.06
N LEU A 39 7.31 -28.86 7.89
CA LEU A 39 8.58 -28.66 8.60
C LEU A 39 9.74 -28.48 7.61
N VAL A 40 9.79 -29.29 6.55
CA VAL A 40 10.80 -29.16 5.48
C VAL A 40 10.66 -27.83 4.75
N ASP A 41 9.45 -27.46 4.33
CA ASP A 41 9.19 -26.25 3.55
C ASP A 41 9.48 -24.95 4.34
N LYS A 42 9.19 -24.95 5.64
CA LYS A 42 9.37 -23.77 6.52
C LYS A 42 10.79 -23.60 7.06
N GLY A 43 11.76 -24.36 6.54
CA GLY A 43 13.16 -24.25 6.95
C GLY A 43 13.51 -25.16 8.14
N TYR A 44 13.28 -26.45 7.98
CA TYR A 44 13.62 -27.49 8.96
C TYR A 44 15.02 -27.34 9.58
N HIS A 45 15.99 -26.92 8.77
CA HIS A 45 17.39 -26.74 9.16
C HIS A 45 17.61 -25.61 10.19
N ALA A 46 16.64 -24.72 10.36
CA ALA A 46 16.67 -23.63 11.33
C ALA A 46 16.05 -24.01 12.69
N LEU A 47 15.43 -25.19 12.81
CA LEU A 47 14.86 -25.67 14.06
C LEU A 47 15.97 -26.20 14.99
N PRO A 48 15.87 -26.02 16.32
CA PRO A 48 16.86 -26.53 17.28
C PRO A 48 17.14 -28.04 17.13
N ASP A 49 16.14 -28.81 16.70
CA ASP A 49 16.16 -30.28 16.62
C ASP A 49 16.35 -30.86 15.21
N HIS A 50 16.86 -30.05 14.27
CA HIS A 50 17.25 -30.41 12.91
C HIS A 50 18.06 -31.73 12.73
N ASN A 51 18.71 -32.25 13.79
CA ASN A 51 19.40 -33.54 13.76
C ASN A 51 18.47 -34.76 13.76
N ARG A 52 17.17 -34.58 14.02
CA ARG A 52 16.18 -35.65 14.05
C ARG A 52 15.58 -35.82 12.64
N LYS A 53 14.66 -36.77 12.46
CA LYS A 53 13.92 -36.88 11.19
C LYS A 53 12.66 -36.01 11.28
N PRO A 54 12.28 -35.25 10.25
CA PRO A 54 11.07 -34.42 10.27
C PRO A 54 9.81 -35.21 10.62
N LEU A 55 9.72 -36.46 10.15
CA LEU A 55 8.59 -37.34 10.47
C LEU A 55 8.55 -37.73 11.96
N SER A 56 9.69 -37.93 12.59
CA SER A 56 9.75 -38.25 14.02
C SER A 56 9.28 -37.08 14.87
N ILE A 57 9.67 -35.85 14.50
CA ILE A 57 9.20 -34.62 15.16
C ILE A 57 7.69 -34.46 14.97
N ALA A 58 7.18 -34.64 13.76
CA ALA A 58 5.74 -34.54 13.51
C ALA A 58 4.89 -35.56 14.30
N VAL A 59 5.44 -36.75 14.58
CA VAL A 59 4.78 -37.76 15.41
C VAL A 59 4.78 -37.36 16.89
N GLU A 60 5.85 -36.75 17.38
CA GLU A 60 5.93 -36.22 18.75
C GLU A 60 5.04 -35.00 18.94
N GLU A 61 5.07 -34.03 18.02
CA GLU A 61 4.15 -32.88 18.04
C GLU A 61 2.67 -33.33 18.08
N LEU A 62 2.34 -34.43 17.39
CA LEU A 62 0.98 -35.00 17.44
C LEU A 62 0.66 -35.63 18.79
N TYR A 63 1.65 -36.24 19.43
CA TYR A 63 1.50 -36.88 20.74
C TYR A 63 1.41 -35.85 21.88
N ASP A 64 2.22 -34.80 21.80
CA ASP A 64 2.26 -33.70 22.76
C ASP A 64 1.03 -32.77 22.62
N GLY A 65 0.34 -32.83 21.46
CA GLY A 65 -0.87 -32.08 21.17
C GLY A 65 -0.64 -30.73 20.49
N ASP A 66 0.59 -30.45 20.07
CA ASP A 66 0.96 -29.23 19.34
C ASP A 66 0.30 -29.16 17.96
N ILE A 67 -0.01 -30.32 17.37
CA ILE A 67 -0.76 -30.42 16.11
C ILE A 67 -2.04 -31.23 16.30
N ARG A 68 -3.09 -30.79 15.60
CA ARG A 68 -4.41 -31.43 15.60
C ARG A 68 -4.79 -31.88 14.21
N ILE A 69 -5.47 -33.03 14.12
CA ILE A 69 -6.10 -33.48 12.88
C ILE A 69 -7.47 -32.81 12.77
N LEU A 70 -7.62 -31.97 11.76
CA LEU A 70 -8.88 -31.28 11.44
C LEU A 70 -9.66 -32.03 10.36
N THR A 71 -10.98 -31.86 10.35
CA THR A 71 -11.80 -32.28 9.21
C THR A 71 -11.62 -31.34 8.02
N GLU A 72 -12.14 -31.73 6.86
CA GLU A 72 -12.08 -30.89 5.65
C GLU A 72 -12.85 -29.57 5.82
N GLU A 73 -13.97 -29.59 6.53
CA GLU A 73 -14.76 -28.38 6.85
C GLU A 73 -13.98 -27.44 7.77
N GLU A 74 -13.45 -27.96 8.89
CA GLU A 74 -12.64 -27.17 9.82
C GLU A 74 -11.38 -26.61 9.13
N ASP A 75 -10.67 -27.43 8.35
CA ASP A 75 -9.46 -27.03 7.62
C ASP A 75 -9.76 -25.91 6.61
N ALA A 76 -10.94 -25.94 5.95
CA ALA A 76 -11.37 -24.88 5.04
C ALA A 76 -11.63 -23.56 5.78
N GLU A 77 -12.37 -23.60 6.90
CA GLU A 77 -12.63 -22.41 7.73
C GLU A 77 -11.34 -21.79 8.28
N TYR A 78 -10.41 -22.63 8.76
CA TYR A 78 -9.11 -22.16 9.24
C TYR A 78 -8.30 -21.47 8.14
N LYS A 79 -8.30 -22.04 6.93
CA LYS A 79 -7.63 -21.44 5.76
C LYS A 79 -8.26 -20.11 5.37
N GLU A 80 -9.58 -20.01 5.38
CA GLU A 80 -10.28 -18.76 5.07
C GLU A 80 -9.97 -17.67 6.10
N ARG A 81 -10.05 -17.99 7.40
CA ARG A 81 -9.69 -17.07 8.47
C ARG A 81 -8.23 -16.64 8.39
N PHE A 82 -7.33 -17.56 8.06
CA PHE A 82 -5.91 -17.25 7.89
C PHE A 82 -5.68 -16.34 6.67
N ALA A 83 -6.34 -16.62 5.55
CA ALA A 83 -6.28 -15.78 4.35
C ALA A 83 -6.83 -14.38 4.60
N SER A 84 -7.93 -14.26 5.34
CA SER A 84 -8.51 -12.97 5.75
C SER A 84 -7.54 -12.17 6.62
N LYS A 85 -6.90 -12.80 7.62
CA LYS A 85 -5.86 -12.14 8.44
C LYS A 85 -4.65 -11.69 7.63
N LEU A 86 -4.21 -12.52 6.68
CA LEU A 86 -3.09 -12.19 5.80
C LEU A 86 -3.43 -11.00 4.90
N ALA A 87 -4.67 -10.95 4.38
CA ALA A 87 -5.17 -9.85 3.57
C ALA A 87 -5.31 -8.55 4.40
N GLU A 88 -5.77 -8.64 5.64
CA GLU A 88 -5.84 -7.51 6.56
C GLU A 88 -4.45 -6.95 6.89
N GLU A 89 -3.48 -7.83 7.21
CA GLU A 89 -2.11 -7.41 7.49
C GLU A 89 -1.44 -6.80 6.25
N ALA A 90 -1.68 -7.37 5.06
CA ALA A 90 -1.19 -6.82 3.80
C ALA A 90 -1.81 -5.45 3.48
N ALA A 91 -3.12 -5.27 3.72
CA ALA A 91 -3.79 -3.98 3.57
C ALA A 91 -3.24 -2.94 4.54
N ARG A 92 -2.97 -3.34 5.80
CA ARG A 92 -2.34 -2.46 6.80
C ARG A 92 -0.94 -2.02 6.38
N ARG A 93 -0.10 -2.96 5.91
CA ARG A 93 1.24 -2.63 5.39
C ARG A 93 1.19 -1.74 4.15
N ALA A 94 0.25 -1.99 3.23
CA ALA A 94 0.08 -1.17 2.04
C ALA A 94 -0.38 0.25 2.38
N ALA A 95 -1.27 0.42 3.35
CA ALA A 95 -1.70 1.72 3.85
C ALA A 95 -0.55 2.48 4.52
N GLU A 96 0.26 1.80 5.33
CA GLU A 96 1.44 2.38 5.98
C GLU A 96 2.51 2.79 4.95
N GLU A 97 2.75 1.97 3.93
CA GLU A 97 3.69 2.30 2.84
C GLU A 97 3.18 3.46 1.96
N ALA A 98 1.87 3.54 1.71
CA ALA A 98 1.25 4.65 0.99
C ALA A 98 1.34 5.97 1.77
N ALA A 99 1.14 5.93 3.09
CA ALA A 99 1.32 7.09 3.95
C ALA A 99 2.78 7.59 3.94
N ARG A 100 3.76 6.67 4.06
CA ARG A 100 5.18 7.03 3.99
C ARG A 100 5.58 7.63 2.64
N ARG A 101 5.04 7.09 1.53
CA ARG A 101 5.25 7.67 0.19
C ARG A 101 4.67 9.06 0.06
N ALA A 102 3.47 9.31 0.59
CA ALA A 102 2.84 10.62 0.54
C ALA A 102 3.63 11.67 1.36
N GLU A 103 4.17 11.28 2.51
CA GLU A 103 5.05 12.16 3.31
C GLU A 103 6.36 12.48 2.57
N GLU A 104 7.01 11.48 1.96
CA GLU A 104 8.23 11.69 1.16
C GLU A 104 7.97 12.57 -0.09
N GLU A 105 6.82 12.40 -0.75
CA GLU A 105 6.40 13.24 -1.88
C GLU A 105 6.08 14.68 -1.45
N ALA A 106 5.42 14.87 -0.31
CA ALA A 106 5.15 16.19 0.24
C ALA A 106 6.43 16.94 0.63
N MET A 107 7.42 16.24 1.21
CA MET A 107 8.73 16.81 1.53
C MET A 107 9.49 17.20 0.25
N ARG A 108 9.52 16.33 -0.76
CA ARG A 108 10.12 16.66 -2.07
C ARG A 108 9.48 17.88 -2.73
N LEU A 109 8.16 18.00 -2.64
CA LEU A 109 7.43 19.13 -3.21
C LEU A 109 7.74 20.42 -2.45
N ALA A 110 7.87 20.35 -1.12
CA ALA A 110 8.28 21.49 -0.30
C ALA A 110 9.70 21.95 -0.65
N ASP A 111 10.64 21.02 -0.82
CA ASP A 111 12.01 21.33 -1.24
C ASP A 111 12.05 21.98 -2.63
N LEU A 112 11.30 21.44 -3.60
CA LEU A 112 11.17 22.02 -4.94
C LEU A 112 10.52 23.41 -4.93
N LYS A 113 9.50 23.61 -4.09
CA LYS A 113 8.84 24.91 -3.95
C LYS A 113 9.76 25.94 -3.27
N ALA A 114 10.61 25.51 -2.33
CA ALA A 114 11.61 26.38 -1.73
C ALA A 114 12.67 26.81 -2.76
N MET A 115 13.14 25.90 -3.60
CA MET A 115 14.07 26.23 -4.70
C MET A 115 13.44 27.19 -5.72
N LYS A 116 12.14 27.01 -6.04
CA LYS A 116 11.46 27.87 -7.00
C LYS A 116 11.14 29.27 -6.44
N ASN A 117 10.83 29.37 -5.15
CA ASN A 117 10.65 30.67 -4.50
C ASN A 117 11.96 31.47 -4.41
N GLU A 118 13.12 30.81 -4.35
CA GLU A 118 14.43 31.50 -4.42
C GLU A 118 14.80 31.93 -5.85
N GLU A 119 14.25 31.30 -6.89
CA GLU A 119 14.39 31.74 -8.30
C GLU A 119 13.41 32.86 -8.68
N ASP A 120 12.21 32.92 -8.07
CA ASP A 120 11.22 33.99 -8.32
C ASP A 120 11.58 35.34 -7.62
N ASP A 121 12.56 35.37 -6.69
CA ASP A 121 13.06 36.61 -6.05
C ASP A 121 14.10 37.38 -6.92
N GLU A 122 14.48 36.84 -8.10
CA GLU A 122 15.44 37.48 -9.03
C GLU A 122 14.82 38.14 -10.28
N ASP A 123 13.50 38.09 -10.48
CA ASP A 123 12.78 38.71 -11.63
C ASP A 123 11.76 39.80 -11.22
N ASP A 124 12.12 40.67 -10.26
CA ASP A 124 11.51 42.01 -10.15
C ASP A 124 12.18 42.95 -11.18
N GLU A 125 12.02 42.69 -12.48
CA GLU A 125 12.17 43.75 -13.50
C GLU A 125 10.84 44.53 -13.57
N GLU A 126 10.88 45.72 -12.97
CA GLU A 126 9.94 46.86 -13.06
C GLU A 126 8.78 46.67 -14.06
N GLU A 127 7.54 46.57 -13.55
CA GLU A 127 6.36 46.94 -14.34
C GLU A 127 6.41 48.46 -14.59
N ASP A 128 7.14 48.87 -15.63
CA ASP A 128 7.03 50.23 -16.17
C ASP A 128 5.57 50.44 -16.62
N GLU A 129 4.84 51.27 -15.87
CA GLU A 129 3.56 51.81 -16.28
C GLU A 129 3.73 52.58 -17.60
N GLU A 130 3.46 51.93 -18.75
CA GLU A 130 3.19 52.66 -19.98
C GLU A 130 1.82 53.36 -19.82
N GLU A 131 1.84 54.55 -19.21
CA GLU A 131 0.82 55.57 -19.44
C GLU A 131 0.76 55.85 -20.95
N GLU A 132 -0.16 55.20 -21.65
CA GLU A 132 -0.48 55.53 -23.03
C GLU A 132 -1.05 56.96 -23.05
N TYR A 133 -0.18 57.91 -23.37
CA TYR A 133 -0.53 59.29 -23.68
C TYR A 133 -1.62 59.28 -24.76
N LEU A 134 -2.85 59.64 -24.36
CA LEU A 134 -3.88 60.08 -25.29
C LEU A 134 -3.34 61.33 -26.01
N ASP A 135 -2.97 61.18 -27.28
CA ASP A 135 -2.54 62.30 -28.12
C ASP A 135 -3.58 63.43 -28.12
N ASP A 136 -3.25 64.55 -27.48
CA ASP A 136 -4.00 65.81 -27.47
C ASP A 136 -4.24 66.39 -28.88
N ALA A 137 -3.61 65.82 -29.91
CA ALA A 137 -3.84 66.18 -31.31
C ALA A 137 -5.24 65.77 -31.83
N ALA A 138 -5.88 64.75 -31.25
CA ALA A 138 -7.20 64.32 -31.68
C ALA A 138 -8.34 65.20 -31.14
N LEU A 139 -8.14 65.90 -30.01
CA LEU A 139 -9.14 66.81 -29.42
C LEU A 139 -9.17 68.18 -30.13
N ALA A 140 -8.03 68.63 -30.66
CA ALA A 140 -7.93 69.88 -31.42
C ALA A 140 -8.59 69.78 -32.82
N ALA A 141 -8.61 68.59 -33.42
CA ALA A 141 -9.24 68.37 -34.73
C ALA A 141 -10.79 68.43 -34.70
N ALA A 142 -11.42 68.44 -33.52
CA ALA A 142 -12.88 68.45 -33.39
C ALA A 142 -13.46 69.84 -33.04
N ALA A 143 -12.64 70.83 -32.65
CA ALA A 143 -13.12 72.13 -32.17
C ALA A 143 -13.13 73.24 -33.25
N ASP A 144 -12.27 73.15 -34.27
CA ASP A 144 -12.14 74.21 -35.29
C ASP A 144 -13.07 74.05 -36.51
N ALA A 145 -13.84 72.94 -36.56
CA ALA A 145 -14.85 72.72 -37.60
C ALA A 145 -16.25 73.26 -37.23
N PHE A 146 -16.41 73.95 -36.08
CA PHE A 146 -17.72 74.35 -35.54
C PHE A 146 -18.00 75.88 -35.48
N PHE A 147 -17.05 76.75 -35.83
CA PHE A 147 -17.28 78.20 -36.02
C PHE A 147 -16.78 78.59 -37.41
N ALA A 148 -17.60 78.40 -38.45
CA ALA A 148 -18.40 79.48 -39.04
C ALA A 148 -17.51 80.62 -39.59
N ASP A 149 -17.30 80.66 -40.90
CA ASP A 149 -18.22 81.36 -41.81
C ASP A 149 -18.35 82.84 -41.41
N GLU A 150 -17.40 83.67 -41.86
CA GLU A 150 -17.71 85.03 -42.30
C GLU A 150 -16.53 85.68 -43.03
N LYS A 151 -16.86 86.21 -44.21
CA LYS A 151 -16.22 87.31 -44.95
C LYS A 151 -15.10 86.93 -45.92
N GLU A 152 -15.40 86.97 -47.23
CA GLU A 152 -15.40 88.21 -48.05
C GLU A 152 -13.97 88.74 -48.12
N ASP A 153 -13.27 88.86 -49.24
CA ASP A 153 -13.63 89.38 -50.57
C ASP A 153 -12.33 90.08 -51.03
N ASN A 154 -12.18 90.26 -52.34
CA ASN A 154 -11.10 91.00 -53.04
C ASN A 154 -9.78 90.23 -53.22
N GLY A 155 -9.26 90.00 -54.42
CA GLY A 155 -9.57 90.56 -55.73
C GLY A 155 -8.27 90.62 -56.55
N GLU A 156 -8.38 90.39 -57.86
CA GLU A 156 -7.58 91.00 -58.96
C GLU A 156 -6.03 90.83 -58.95
N VAL A 157 -5.31 90.51 -60.02
CA VAL A 157 -5.49 90.32 -61.48
C VAL A 157 -4.35 89.39 -61.92
#